data_AF-A0A0G2IB98-F1
#
_entry.id   AF-A0A0G2IB98-F1
#
_cell.length_a   1.000
_cell.length_b   1.000
_cell.length_c   1.000
_cell.angle_alpha   90.00
_cell.angle_beta   90.00
_cell.angle_gamma   90.00
#
_symmetry.space_group_name_H-M   'P 1'
#
loop_
_entity.id
_entity.type
_entity.pdbx_description
1 polymer ?
#
loop_
_entity_poly.entity_id
_entity_poly.type
_entity_poly.pdbx_seq_one_letter_code
_entity_poly.pdbx_strand_id
1 'polypeptide(L)'
;MSLINYRTVDVDIIDPDSAVNFPLETLLPGNLPAPTTSSTAASIGSQVRQLLRSGDSEGALRHVLDTAPLGGDDRAKEVHLATVVEVLGGIRQGEMTRVLEGVCAGEGGAERGDCLMKYLYKGMAAQSSGSLSPSKKTSLSPQSTGFSQIQGRNVGEGGGGQQMSVLLSWHEKLVDIVGVGSIVRVMTDRRTV
;
A
#
# COMPACT_ATOMS: atom_id res chain seq x y z
N MET A 1 2.69 20.24 -43.01
CA MET A 1 3.91 20.41 -42.19
C MET A 1 3.48 20.45 -40.75
N SER A 2 3.91 19.48 -39.95
CA SER A 2 3.51 19.36 -38.55
C SER A 2 3.97 20.60 -37.75
N LEU A 3 3.02 21.27 -37.09
CA LEU A 3 3.23 22.37 -36.15
C LEU A 3 3.84 21.86 -34.82
N ILE A 4 5.06 21.30 -34.86
CA ILE A 4 5.76 20.96 -33.63
C ILE A 4 6.32 22.27 -33.05
N ASN A 5 5.86 22.65 -31.86
CA ASN A 5 6.39 23.80 -31.15
C ASN A 5 7.78 23.45 -30.59
N TYR A 6 8.82 23.99 -31.20
CA TYR A 6 10.21 23.69 -30.83
C TYR A 6 10.58 24.10 -29.39
N ARG A 7 9.77 24.95 -28.74
CA ARG A 7 10.01 25.40 -27.35
C ARG A 7 9.47 24.45 -26.29
N THR A 8 8.60 23.52 -26.66
CA THR A 8 8.01 22.54 -25.74
C THR A 8 8.70 21.18 -25.81
N VAL A 9 9.79 21.09 -26.57
CA VAL A 9 10.59 19.87 -26.65
C VAL A 9 11.35 19.71 -25.34
N ASP A 10 11.15 18.58 -24.67
CA ASP A 10 11.89 18.20 -23.49
C ASP A 10 13.30 17.74 -23.91
N VAL A 11 14.25 18.66 -23.81
CA VAL A 11 15.67 18.40 -24.16
C VAL A 11 16.39 17.62 -23.07
N ASP A 12 15.86 17.60 -21.84
CA ASP A 12 16.47 16.95 -20.67
C ASP A 12 16.44 15.42 -20.81
N ILE A 13 15.53 14.88 -21.64
CA ILE A 13 15.50 13.44 -21.99
C ILE A 13 16.81 12.97 -22.62
N ILE A 14 17.53 13.84 -23.32
CA ILE A 14 18.77 13.47 -24.04
C ILE A 14 20.01 13.84 -23.23
N ASP A 15 19.89 14.70 -22.22
CA ASP A 15 20.99 15.10 -21.35
C ASP A 15 21.38 13.94 -20.41
N PRO A 16 22.60 13.38 -20.53
CA PRO A 16 23.04 12.29 -19.65
C PRO A 16 23.12 12.70 -18.16
N ASP A 17 23.28 13.99 -17.86
CA ASP A 17 23.34 14.51 -16.49
C ASP A 17 21.94 14.85 -15.93
N SER A 18 20.89 14.73 -16.75
CA SER A 18 19.53 14.95 -16.31
C SER A 18 19.08 13.90 -15.29
N ALA A 19 18.38 14.35 -14.25
CA ALA A 19 17.83 13.49 -13.22
C ALA A 19 16.85 12.43 -13.77
N VAL A 20 16.22 12.67 -14.93
CA VAL A 20 15.32 11.69 -15.58
C VAL A 20 16.05 10.45 -16.09
N ASN A 21 17.35 10.61 -16.41
CA ASN A 21 18.22 9.56 -16.94
C ASN A 21 19.05 8.89 -15.85
N PHE A 22 18.90 9.30 -14.60
CA PHE A 22 19.64 8.74 -13.49
C PHE A 22 19.23 7.27 -13.24
N PRO A 23 20.17 6.31 -13.25
CA PRO A 23 19.86 4.89 -13.06
C PRO A 23 19.48 4.60 -11.61
N LEU A 24 18.17 4.59 -11.31
CA LEU A 24 17.63 4.41 -9.95
C LEU A 24 18.11 3.12 -9.26
N GLU A 25 18.41 2.08 -10.02
CA GLU A 25 18.97 0.81 -9.54
C GLU A 25 20.28 1.01 -8.76
N THR A 26 21.05 2.05 -9.10
CA THR A 26 22.31 2.38 -8.38
C THR A 26 22.10 2.87 -6.96
N LEU A 27 20.88 3.30 -6.60
CA LEU A 27 20.51 3.73 -5.26
C LEU A 27 19.93 2.59 -4.42
N LEU A 28 19.73 1.41 -5.01
CA LEU A 28 19.26 0.26 -4.26
C LEU A 28 20.38 -0.21 -3.31
N PRO A 29 20.06 -0.41 -2.03
CA PRO A 29 21.05 -0.87 -1.08
C PRO A 29 21.43 -2.34 -1.38
N GLY A 30 22.69 -2.69 -1.16
CA GLY A 30 23.20 -4.05 -1.43
C GLY A 30 22.63 -5.15 -0.52
N ASN A 31 21.72 -4.83 0.40
CA ASN A 31 21.10 -5.76 1.34
C ASN A 31 19.67 -6.17 0.95
N LEU A 32 19.29 -6.03 -0.33
CA LEU A 32 18.00 -6.51 -0.81
C LEU A 32 17.88 -8.03 -0.70
N PRO A 33 16.74 -8.56 -0.21
CA PRO A 33 16.49 -9.99 -0.19
C PRO A 33 16.33 -10.53 -1.61
N ALA A 34 16.46 -11.84 -1.76
CA ALA A 34 16.23 -12.52 -3.03
C ALA A 34 14.81 -12.23 -3.56
N PRO A 35 14.61 -12.17 -4.89
CA PRO A 35 13.31 -11.87 -5.46
C PRO A 35 12.22 -12.85 -5.01
N THR A 36 11.16 -12.29 -4.42
CA THR A 36 9.96 -13.03 -3.99
C THR A 36 8.97 -13.08 -5.15
N THR A 37 8.38 -14.25 -5.40
CA THR A 37 7.35 -14.43 -6.44
C THR A 37 5.94 -14.27 -5.89
N SER A 38 4.97 -13.97 -6.75
CA SER A 38 3.56 -13.88 -6.36
C SER A 38 3.00 -15.14 -5.69
N SER A 39 3.48 -16.35 -6.05
CA SER A 39 3.05 -17.60 -5.41
C SER A 39 3.58 -17.74 -3.98
N THR A 40 4.81 -17.29 -3.72
CA THR A 40 5.37 -17.26 -2.37
C THR A 40 4.66 -16.22 -1.49
N ALA A 41 4.37 -15.03 -2.03
CA ALA A 41 3.58 -14.00 -1.33
C ALA A 41 2.16 -14.49 -1.00
N ALA A 42 1.50 -15.22 -1.91
CA ALA A 42 0.19 -15.82 -1.65
C ALA A 42 0.23 -16.89 -0.55
N SER A 43 1.32 -17.65 -0.48
CA SER A 43 1.55 -18.67 0.55
C SER A 43 1.80 -18.05 1.92
N ILE A 44 2.53 -16.93 1.99
CA ILE A 44 2.65 -16.13 3.21
C ILE A 44 1.27 -15.65 3.65
N GLY A 45 0.45 -15.15 2.71
CA GLY A 45 -0.90 -14.69 3.02
C GLY A 45 -1.82 -15.78 3.60
N SER A 46 -1.69 -17.03 3.16
CA SER A 46 -2.47 -18.13 3.75
C SER A 46 -2.03 -18.45 5.20
N GLN A 47 -0.73 -18.41 5.48
CA GLN A 47 -0.17 -18.60 6.83
C GLN A 47 -0.61 -17.47 7.78
N VAL A 48 -0.49 -16.22 7.35
CA VAL A 48 -0.90 -15.04 8.13
C VAL A 48 -2.39 -15.09 8.48
N ARG A 49 -3.25 -15.46 7.52
CA ARG A 49 -4.68 -15.65 7.79
C ARG A 49 -4.94 -16.76 8.81
N GLN A 50 -4.10 -17.80 8.87
CA GLN A 50 -4.23 -18.83 9.89
C GLN A 50 -3.90 -18.29 11.28
N LEU A 51 -2.85 -17.48 11.42
CA LEU A 51 -2.48 -16.82 12.68
C LEU A 51 -3.60 -15.89 13.19
N LEU A 52 -4.23 -15.13 12.28
CA LEU A 52 -5.39 -14.29 12.62
C LEU A 52 -6.57 -15.12 13.13
N ARG A 53 -6.85 -16.28 12.51
CA ARG A 53 -7.94 -17.18 12.96
C ARG A 53 -7.65 -17.83 14.30
N SER A 54 -6.38 -18.06 14.65
CA SER A 54 -5.99 -18.56 15.97
C SER A 54 -5.98 -17.47 17.06
N GLY A 55 -6.23 -16.21 16.70
CA GLY A 55 -6.22 -15.08 17.64
C GLY A 55 -4.83 -14.50 17.92
N ASP A 56 -3.80 -14.94 17.19
CA ASP A 56 -2.44 -14.40 17.31
C ASP A 56 -2.24 -13.23 16.34
N SER A 57 -2.87 -12.10 16.67
CA SER A 57 -2.77 -10.87 15.90
C SER A 57 -1.37 -10.28 15.84
N GLU A 58 -0.63 -10.40 16.95
CA GLU A 58 0.72 -9.86 17.09
C GLU A 58 1.73 -10.66 16.26
N GLY A 59 1.66 -11.99 16.32
CA GLY A 59 2.46 -12.88 15.48
C GLY A 59 2.12 -12.74 14.00
N ALA A 60 0.83 -12.59 13.65
CA ALA A 60 0.40 -12.34 12.27
C ALA A 60 1.03 -11.06 11.69
N LEU A 61 1.00 -9.95 12.45
CA LEU A 61 1.55 -8.67 12.00
C LEU A 61 3.08 -8.68 11.96
N ARG A 62 3.77 -9.35 12.91
CA ARG A 62 5.22 -9.51 12.81
C ARG A 62 5.62 -10.31 11.57
N HIS A 63 5.00 -11.49 11.39
CA HIS A 63 5.34 -12.39 10.29
C HIS A 63 5.18 -11.70 8.94
N VAL A 64 4.05 -11.02 8.71
CA VAL A 64 3.83 -10.34 7.43
C VAL A 64 4.84 -9.21 7.19
N LEU A 65 5.26 -8.48 8.23
CA LEU A 65 6.23 -7.38 8.08
C LEU A 65 7.67 -7.91 7.84
N ASP A 66 8.05 -9.00 8.50
CA ASP A 66 9.37 -9.61 8.34
C ASP A 66 9.54 -10.28 6.96
N THR A 67 8.44 -10.66 6.31
CA THR A 67 8.44 -11.31 4.98
C THR A 67 8.17 -10.36 3.80
N ALA A 68 8.32 -9.04 3.99
CA ALA A 68 8.05 -8.06 2.95
C ALA A 68 8.88 -8.32 1.65
N PRO A 69 8.24 -8.39 0.47
CA PRO A 69 8.91 -8.69 -0.81
C PRO A 69 9.65 -7.46 -1.37
N LEU A 70 10.65 -6.94 -0.64
CA LEU A 70 11.41 -5.74 -1.01
C LEU A 70 12.12 -5.84 -2.38
N GLY A 71 12.54 -7.06 -2.75
CA GLY A 71 13.12 -7.38 -4.06
C GLY A 71 12.18 -8.17 -4.99
N GLY A 72 10.92 -8.36 -4.61
CA GLY A 72 9.96 -9.16 -5.38
C GLY A 72 9.42 -8.43 -6.61
N ASP A 73 8.77 -9.20 -7.48
CA ASP A 73 8.05 -8.64 -8.64
C ASP A 73 6.83 -7.80 -8.19
N ASP A 74 6.34 -6.93 -9.07
CA ASP A 74 5.21 -6.05 -8.77
C ASP A 74 3.97 -6.85 -8.31
N ARG A 75 3.79 -8.04 -8.89
CA ARG A 75 2.69 -8.93 -8.52
C ARG A 75 2.82 -9.49 -7.10
N ALA A 76 4.02 -9.88 -6.66
CA ALA A 76 4.24 -10.29 -5.27
C ALA A 76 3.95 -9.15 -4.29
N LYS A 77 4.40 -7.94 -4.62
CA LYS A 77 4.17 -6.72 -3.83
C LYS A 77 2.68 -6.43 -3.66
N GLU A 78 1.89 -6.49 -4.73
CA GLU A 78 0.44 -6.33 -4.69
C GLU A 78 -0.26 -7.40 -3.82
N VAL A 79 0.08 -8.67 -4.00
CA VAL A 79 -0.50 -9.77 -3.22
C VAL A 79 -0.16 -9.63 -1.73
N HIS A 80 1.07 -9.21 -1.44
CA HIS A 80 1.53 -9.00 -0.08
C HIS A 80 0.86 -7.77 0.56
N LEU A 81 0.71 -6.67 -0.17
CA LEU A 81 -0.05 -5.49 0.28
C LEU A 81 -1.48 -5.86 0.68
N ALA A 82 -2.18 -6.66 -0.14
CA ALA A 82 -3.53 -7.12 0.18
C ALA A 82 -3.57 -7.91 1.50
N THR A 83 -2.55 -8.73 1.75
CA THR A 83 -2.40 -9.48 3.00
C THR A 83 -2.18 -8.54 4.20
N VAL A 84 -1.30 -7.53 4.07
CA VAL A 84 -1.07 -6.55 5.13
C VAL A 84 -2.36 -5.79 5.47
N VAL A 85 -3.10 -5.31 4.46
CA VAL A 85 -4.37 -4.61 4.67
C VAL A 85 -5.41 -5.51 5.35
N GLU A 86 -5.44 -6.80 5.00
CA GLU A 86 -6.32 -7.79 5.66
C GLU A 86 -5.96 -7.96 7.14
N VAL A 87 -4.67 -8.02 7.48
CA VAL A 87 -4.20 -8.06 8.88
C VAL A 87 -4.63 -6.81 9.65
N LEU A 88 -4.37 -5.62 9.10
CA LEU A 88 -4.71 -4.36 9.76
C LEU A 88 -6.22 -4.19 9.98
N GLY A 89 -7.04 -4.69 9.06
CA GLY A 89 -8.51 -4.70 9.19
C GLY A 89 -9.05 -5.81 10.09
N GLY A 90 -8.30 -6.90 10.28
CA GLY A 90 -8.69 -8.04 11.12
C GLY A 90 -8.42 -7.85 12.61
N ILE A 91 -7.54 -6.92 12.98
CA ILE A 91 -7.20 -6.60 14.37
C ILE A 91 -8.24 -5.62 14.94
N ARG A 92 -8.69 -5.90 16.17
CA ARG A 92 -9.69 -5.05 16.85
C ARG A 92 -9.06 -3.73 17.28
N GLN A 93 -9.83 -2.64 17.19
CA GLN A 93 -9.36 -1.29 17.60
C GLN A 93 -8.82 -1.24 19.04
N GLY A 94 -9.41 -1.99 19.98
CA GLY A 94 -8.97 -2.01 21.37
C GLY A 94 -7.63 -2.74 21.62
N GLU A 95 -7.16 -3.54 20.66
CA GLU A 95 -5.91 -4.32 20.77
C GLU A 95 -4.76 -3.68 19.99
N MET A 96 -5.08 -2.70 19.16
CA MET A 96 -4.19 -2.08 18.18
C MET A 96 -2.91 -1.52 18.79
N THR A 97 -3.00 -0.67 19.82
CA THR A 97 -1.82 -0.08 20.47
C THR A 97 -0.91 -1.16 21.06
N ARG A 98 -1.50 -2.14 21.77
CA ARG A 98 -0.75 -3.25 22.37
C ARG A 98 -0.01 -4.08 21.30
N VAL A 99 -0.69 -4.39 20.20
CA VAL A 99 -0.08 -5.15 19.09
C VAL A 99 1.06 -4.36 18.46
N LEU A 100 0.89 -3.05 18.24
CA LEU A 100 1.96 -2.20 17.70
C LEU A 100 3.17 -2.11 18.64
N GLU A 101 2.95 -1.91 19.95
CA GLU A 101 4.00 -1.89 20.95
C GLU A 101 4.77 -3.21 20.95
N GLY A 102 4.07 -4.34 20.89
CA GLY A 102 4.67 -5.65 20.73
C GLY A 102 5.53 -5.72 19.46
N VAL A 103 4.93 -5.46 18.30
CA VAL A 103 5.60 -5.57 16.99
C VAL A 103 6.83 -4.66 16.90
N CYS A 104 6.75 -3.43 17.43
CA CYS A 104 7.84 -2.46 17.41
C CYS A 104 8.87 -2.67 18.53
N ALA A 105 8.58 -3.52 19.52
CA ALA A 105 9.54 -3.89 20.55
C ALA A 105 10.52 -4.97 20.06
N GLY A 106 11.68 -5.03 20.72
CA GLY A 106 12.70 -6.03 20.49
C GLY A 106 13.54 -5.82 19.23
N GLU A 107 14.30 -6.85 18.87
CA GLU A 107 15.17 -6.85 17.69
C GLU A 107 14.32 -6.77 16.41
N GLY A 108 14.72 -5.93 15.46
CA GLY A 108 13.98 -5.69 14.22
C GLY A 108 12.74 -4.79 14.36
N GLY A 109 12.46 -4.26 15.56
CA GLY A 109 11.25 -3.50 15.84
C GLY A 109 11.17 -2.18 15.07
N ALA A 110 12.31 -1.48 14.94
CA ALA A 110 12.40 -0.24 14.16
C ALA A 110 12.15 -0.49 12.67
N GLU A 111 12.73 -1.57 12.12
CA GLU A 111 12.57 -1.99 10.74
C GLU A 111 11.14 -2.40 10.43
N ARG A 112 10.47 -3.14 11.34
CA ARG A 112 9.05 -3.47 11.22
C ARG A 112 8.18 -2.21 11.26
N GLY A 113 8.48 -1.25 12.13
CA GLY A 113 7.79 0.04 12.19
C GLY A 113 7.90 0.82 10.89
N ASP A 114 9.12 0.97 10.36
CA ASP A 114 9.35 1.64 9.07
C ASP A 114 8.69 0.86 7.91
N CYS A 115 8.75 -0.48 7.91
CA CYS A 115 8.11 -1.32 6.92
C CYS A 115 6.58 -1.17 6.94
N LEU A 116 5.97 -1.15 8.12
CA LEU A 116 4.54 -0.91 8.27
C LEU A 116 4.18 0.47 7.74
N MET A 117 4.98 1.50 8.07
CA MET A 117 4.75 2.85 7.55
C MET A 117 4.75 2.90 6.02
N LYS A 118 5.63 2.15 5.34
CA LYS A 118 5.60 2.01 3.86
C LYS A 118 4.27 1.43 3.37
N TYR A 119 3.80 0.37 4.01
CA TYR A 119 2.53 -0.27 3.64
C TYR A 119 1.33 0.65 3.87
N LEU A 120 1.34 1.48 4.90
CA LEU A 120 0.27 2.46 5.15
C LEU A 120 0.20 3.47 3.99
N TYR A 121 1.33 4.07 3.58
CA TYR A 121 1.37 4.97 2.43
C TYR A 121 0.97 4.28 1.13
N LYS A 122 1.49 3.07 0.88
CA LYS A 122 1.14 2.28 -0.31
C LYS A 122 -0.36 1.94 -0.34
N GLY A 123 -0.92 1.52 0.78
CA GLY A 123 -2.33 1.18 0.92
C GLY A 123 -3.26 2.37 0.73
N MET A 124 -2.86 3.56 1.21
CA MET A 124 -3.60 4.80 0.97
C MET A 124 -3.57 5.21 -0.50
N ALA A 125 -2.41 5.08 -1.16
CA ALA A 125 -2.26 5.38 -2.59
C ALA A 125 -3.05 4.42 -3.51
N ALA A 126 -3.13 3.14 -3.14
CA ALA A 126 -3.94 2.16 -3.86
C ALA A 126 -5.44 2.51 -3.84
N GLN A 127 -5.92 3.12 -2.75
CA GLN A 127 -7.32 3.53 -2.61
C GLN A 127 -7.62 4.89 -3.27
N SER A 128 -6.67 5.83 -3.26
CA SER A 128 -6.86 7.12 -3.93
C SER A 128 -7.00 6.96 -5.45
N SER A 129 -6.34 5.96 -6.02
CA SER A 129 -6.39 5.65 -7.45
C SER A 129 -7.78 5.21 -7.92
N GLY A 130 -8.64 4.70 -7.03
CA GLY A 130 -10.04 4.39 -7.32
C GLY A 130 -11.02 5.57 -7.14
N SER A 131 -10.62 6.60 -6.39
CA SER A 131 -11.46 7.76 -6.07
C SER A 131 -11.31 8.94 -7.05
N LEU A 132 -10.27 8.95 -7.88
CA LEU A 132 -10.03 10.02 -8.84
C LEU A 132 -10.64 9.71 -10.21
N SER A 133 -11.90 9.28 -10.24
CA SER A 133 -12.68 9.35 -11.46
C SER A 133 -13.02 10.83 -11.72
N PRO A 134 -12.54 11.45 -12.83
CA PRO A 134 -12.97 12.79 -13.18
C PRO A 134 -14.47 12.73 -13.45
N SER A 135 -15.24 13.59 -12.78
CA SER A 135 -16.68 13.72 -12.94
C SER A 135 -17.06 13.57 -14.40
N LYS A 136 -17.60 12.40 -14.77
CA LYS A 136 -18.09 12.12 -16.11
C LYS A 136 -19.36 12.94 -16.26
N LYS A 137 -19.18 14.17 -16.76
CA LYS A 137 -20.17 15.01 -17.46
C LYS A 137 -21.40 14.17 -17.83
N THR A 138 -22.46 14.37 -17.06
CA THR A 138 -23.77 13.75 -17.24
C THR A 138 -24.26 14.05 -18.66
N SER A 139 -24.15 13.06 -19.53
CA SER A 139 -24.89 13.04 -20.78
C SER A 139 -26.35 12.80 -20.40
N LEU A 140 -27.13 13.88 -20.41
CA LEU A 140 -28.58 13.84 -20.26
C LEU A 140 -29.16 13.14 -21.51
N SER A 141 -29.57 11.89 -21.38
CA SER A 141 -30.44 11.20 -22.34
C SER A 141 -31.87 11.16 -21.79
N PRO A 142 -32.90 11.47 -22.60
CA PRO A 142 -34.26 11.64 -22.12
C PRO A 142 -34.93 10.29 -21.78
N GLN A 143 -35.52 10.31 -20.59
CA GLN A 143 -36.56 9.46 -20.00
C GLN A 143 -37.31 8.51 -20.97
N SER A 144 -37.18 7.21 -20.72
CA SER A 144 -38.12 6.17 -21.15
C SER A 144 -38.74 5.54 -19.91
N THR A 145 -40.05 5.66 -19.80
CA THR A 145 -40.90 5.13 -18.73
C THR A 145 -40.98 3.61 -18.81
N GLY A 146 -40.51 2.89 -17.80
CA GLY A 146 -40.62 1.43 -17.72
C GLY A 146 -40.44 0.90 -16.29
N PHE A 147 -41.53 0.43 -15.72
CA PHE A 147 -41.67 -0.18 -14.40
C PHE A 147 -40.92 -1.52 -14.31
N SER A 148 -40.01 -1.67 -13.34
CA SER A 148 -39.66 -2.98 -12.76
C SER A 148 -39.09 -2.89 -11.35
N GLN A 149 -39.58 -3.84 -10.56
CA GLN A 149 -39.49 -4.03 -9.13
C GLN A 149 -38.20 -4.78 -8.75
N ILE A 150 -37.87 -4.72 -7.44
CA ILE A 150 -36.99 -5.62 -6.66
C ILE A 150 -35.58 -5.07 -6.34
N GLN A 151 -35.53 -4.47 -5.14
CA GLN A 151 -34.70 -4.85 -3.99
C GLN A 151 -33.17 -4.89 -4.15
N GLY A 152 -32.54 -3.99 -3.39
CA GLY A 152 -31.12 -3.73 -3.44
C GLY A 152 -30.22 -4.84 -2.87
N ARG A 153 -29.00 -4.80 -3.40
CA ARG A 153 -27.75 -5.07 -2.69
C ARG A 153 -26.64 -4.39 -3.48
N ASN A 154 -26.34 -3.13 -3.13
CA ASN A 154 -25.10 -2.48 -3.55
C ASN A 154 -23.96 -3.14 -2.76
N VAL A 155 -23.35 -4.17 -3.35
CA VAL A 155 -22.03 -4.67 -2.96
C VAL A 155 -21.09 -4.26 -4.08
N GLY A 156 -20.36 -3.16 -3.88
CA GLY A 156 -19.33 -2.77 -4.83
C GLY A 156 -19.07 -1.27 -5.00
N GLU A 157 -19.42 -0.37 -4.07
CA GLU A 157 -19.04 1.04 -4.23
C GLU A 157 -19.06 1.83 -2.92
N GLY A 158 -18.41 1.30 -1.87
CA GLY A 158 -18.39 1.96 -0.55
C GLY A 158 -17.29 1.52 0.43
N GLY A 159 -16.42 0.57 0.05
CA GLY A 159 -15.41 0.01 0.96
C GLY A 159 -14.16 0.87 1.18
N GLY A 160 -13.87 1.79 0.27
CA GLY A 160 -12.65 2.62 0.35
C GLY A 160 -12.64 3.58 1.55
N GLY A 161 -13.80 4.13 1.94
CA GLY A 161 -13.87 5.04 3.08
C GLY A 161 -13.54 4.36 4.41
N GLN A 162 -14.06 3.14 4.62
CA GLN A 162 -13.79 2.36 5.83
C GLN A 162 -12.34 1.91 5.88
N GLN A 163 -11.80 1.42 4.77
CA GLN A 163 -10.42 0.94 4.72
C GLN A 163 -9.41 2.09 4.86
N MET A 164 -9.68 3.28 4.29
CA MET A 164 -8.91 4.50 4.55
C MET A 164 -8.93 4.91 6.03
N SER A 165 -10.08 4.86 6.69
CA SER A 165 -10.19 5.15 8.13
C SER A 165 -9.34 4.20 8.98
N VAL A 166 -9.29 2.91 8.63
CA VAL A 166 -8.42 1.93 9.27
C VAL A 166 -6.95 2.33 9.08
N LEU A 167 -6.49 2.58 7.85
CA LEU A 167 -5.10 2.96 7.58
C LEU A 167 -4.68 4.23 8.33
N LEU A 168 -5.55 5.25 8.38
CA LEU A 168 -5.28 6.50 9.11
C LEU A 168 -5.16 6.27 10.62
N SER A 169 -6.01 5.41 11.18
CA SER A 169 -5.93 5.02 12.59
C SER A 169 -4.59 4.33 12.87
N TRP A 170 -4.14 3.43 11.98
CA TRP A 170 -2.84 2.74 12.09
C TRP A 170 -1.67 3.67 11.97
N HIS A 171 -1.78 4.65 11.07
CA HIS A 171 -0.77 5.70 10.94
C HIS A 171 -0.64 6.51 12.22
N GLU A 172 -1.75 7.01 12.80
CA GLU A 172 -1.74 7.75 14.07
C GLU A 172 -1.01 6.97 15.17
N LYS A 173 -1.43 5.73 15.44
CA LYS A 173 -0.86 4.92 16.53
C LYS A 173 0.57 4.50 16.27
N LEU A 174 0.95 4.24 15.03
CA LEU A 174 2.32 3.94 14.69
C LEU A 174 3.21 5.16 14.95
N VAL A 175 2.80 6.35 14.51
CA VAL A 175 3.56 7.60 14.74
C VAL A 175 3.74 7.90 16.22
N ASP A 176 2.73 7.64 17.05
CA ASP A 176 2.83 7.79 18.52
C ASP A 176 3.94 6.90 19.11
N ILE A 177 4.20 5.72 18.53
CA ILE A 177 5.16 4.73 19.04
C ILE A 177 6.56 4.95 18.45
N VAL A 178 6.69 5.10 17.13
CA VAL A 178 8.00 5.17 16.43
C VAL A 178 8.46 6.59 16.11
N GLY A 179 7.58 7.58 16.32
CA GLY A 179 7.83 8.98 16.02
C GLY A 179 7.81 9.33 14.53
N VAL A 180 7.89 10.63 14.24
CA VAL A 180 7.87 11.19 12.88
C VAL A 180 9.08 10.80 12.03
N GLY A 181 10.16 10.31 12.65
CA GLY A 181 11.36 9.87 11.92
C GLY A 181 11.09 8.70 10.98
N SER A 182 10.10 7.85 11.28
CA SER A 182 9.69 6.76 10.39
C SER A 182 9.16 7.26 9.05
N ILE A 183 8.39 8.36 9.07
CA ILE A 183 7.86 8.99 7.85
C ILE A 183 9.02 9.45 6.96
N VAL A 184 9.99 10.16 7.54
CA VAL A 184 11.17 10.65 6.81
C VAL A 184 11.94 9.48 6.18
N ARG A 185 12.19 8.42 6.96
CA ARG A 185 12.88 7.22 6.45
C ARG A 185 12.13 6.59 5.29
N VAL A 186 10.80 6.45 5.40
CA VAL A 186 9.95 5.93 4.30
C VAL A 186 10.01 6.80 3.06
N MET A 187 9.96 8.13 3.18
CA MET A 187 10.06 9.03 2.04
C MET A 187 11.42 8.96 1.31
N THR A 188 12.47 8.51 2.01
CA THR A 188 13.83 8.36 1.45
C THR A 188 14.21 6.93 1.04
N ASP A 189 13.45 5.92 1.48
CA ASP A 189 13.82 4.52 1.27
C ASP A 189 13.54 4.08 -0.17
N ARG A 190 14.57 3.57 -0.84
CA ARG A 190 14.47 3.05 -2.22
C ARG A 190 14.04 1.59 -2.30
N ARG A 191 14.00 0.87 -1.17
CA ARG A 191 13.44 -0.49 -1.10
C ARG A 191 11.92 -0.38 -1.06
N THR A 192 11.27 -0.68 -2.18
CA THR A 192 9.83 -0.51 -2.34
C THR A 192 9.04 -1.75 -1.96
N VAL A 193 7.80 -1.53 -1.53
CA VAL A 193 6.76 -2.54 -1.28
C VAL A 193 5.54 -2.35 -2.16
#